data_AF-A0A0S3QYP2-F1
#
_entry.id   AF-A0A0S3QYP2-F1
#
_cell.length_a   1.000
_cell.length_b   1.000
_cell.length_c   1.000
_cell.angle_alpha   90.00
_cell.angle_beta   90.00
_cell.angle_gamma   90.00
#
_symmetry.space_group_name_H-M   'P 1'
#
loop_
_entity.id
_entity.type
_entity.pdbx_description
1 polymer ?
#
loop_
_entity_poly.entity_id
_entity_poly.type
_entity_poly.pdbx_seq_one_letter_code
_entity_poly.pdbx_strand_id
1 'polypeptide(L)'
;MSQIQKIVALSTTEAEYVAVTEASKELIWLQGLLTELGFIQEKTVLHSDSQSAIHLAKNSTFHSRTKHIDLRYHFIRSLLEDEVLTLRKILGSKNPADMLTKVVTTEKLRLCSTSIGLQE
;
A
#
# COMPACT_ATOMS: atom_id res chain seq x y z
N MET A 1 -11.68 17.28 12.51
CA MET A 1 -10.42 16.91 11.84
C MET A 1 -9.99 15.56 12.39
N SER A 2 -9.84 14.54 11.54
CA SER A 2 -9.37 13.22 11.96
C SER A 2 -7.91 13.33 12.44
N GLN A 3 -7.63 12.97 13.69
CA GLN A 3 -6.29 12.99 14.29
C GLN A 3 -5.46 11.74 13.94
N ILE A 4 -5.98 10.85 13.09
CA ILE A 4 -5.45 9.49 12.91
C ILE A 4 -4.33 9.45 11.83
N GLN A 5 -4.21 10.47 10.97
CA GLN A 5 -3.22 10.49 9.90
C GLN A 5 -2.21 11.63 10.08
N LYS A 6 -0.93 11.29 10.24
CA LYS A 6 0.20 12.25 10.34
C LYS A 6 0.45 13.05 9.06
N ILE A 7 -0.03 12.55 7.92
CA ILE A 7 0.14 13.17 6.60
C ILE A 7 -1.24 13.65 6.14
N VAL A 8 -1.34 14.94 5.83
CA VAL A 8 -2.56 15.52 5.25
C VAL A 8 -2.52 15.30 3.74
N ALA A 9 -3.28 14.32 3.26
CA ALA A 9 -3.52 14.15 1.82
C ALA A 9 -4.62 15.09 1.35
N LEU A 10 -4.47 15.66 0.16
CA LEU A 10 -5.43 16.59 -0.43
C LEU A 10 -6.49 15.87 -1.28
N SER A 11 -6.32 14.57 -1.51
CA SER A 11 -7.31 13.70 -2.17
C SER A 11 -7.24 12.27 -1.64
N THR A 12 -8.32 11.51 -1.86
CA THR A 12 -8.35 10.08 -1.56
C THR A 12 -7.30 9.31 -2.36
N THR A 13 -7.09 9.67 -3.63
CA THR A 13 -6.04 9.09 -4.47
C THR A 13 -4.66 9.31 -3.87
N GLU A 14 -4.37 10.52 -3.40
CA GLU A 14 -3.10 10.83 -2.75
C GLU A 14 -2.94 10.06 -1.44
N ALA A 15 -3.99 9.97 -0.62
CA ALA A 15 -3.96 9.19 0.62
C ALA A 15 -3.62 7.72 0.35
N GLU A 16 -4.25 7.10 -0.65
CA GLU A 16 -3.98 5.72 -1.06
C GLU A 16 -2.57 5.55 -1.64
N TYR A 17 -2.07 6.54 -2.38
CA TYR A 17 -0.71 6.53 -2.90
C TYR A 17 0.34 6.62 -1.79
N VAL A 18 0.08 7.46 -0.78
CA VAL A 18 0.90 7.52 0.43
C VAL A 18 0.86 6.19 1.19
N ALA A 19 -0.32 5.58 1.34
CA ALA A 19 -0.44 4.28 1.98
C ALA A 19 0.37 3.19 1.26
N VAL A 20 0.30 3.13 -0.08
CA VAL A 20 1.13 2.25 -0.91
C VAL A 20 2.63 2.51 -0.69
N THR A 21 3.02 3.78 -0.59
CA THR A 21 4.42 4.17 -0.37
C THR A 21 4.95 3.70 0.98
N GLU A 22 4.21 3.95 2.06
CA GLU A 22 4.65 3.52 3.40
C GLU A 22 4.61 1.99 3.53
N ALA A 23 3.58 1.32 2.99
CA ALA A 23 3.53 -0.14 2.96
C ALA A 23 4.70 -0.76 2.18
N SER A 24 5.16 -0.12 1.10
CA SER A 24 6.31 -0.59 0.33
C SER A 24 7.61 -0.50 1.10
N LYS A 25 7.81 0.54 1.93
CA LYS A 25 8.99 0.65 2.81
C LYS A 25 9.01 -0.45 3.86
N GLU A 26 7.89 -0.69 4.53
CA GLU A 26 7.76 -1.74 5.53
C GLU A 26 7.97 -3.13 4.92
N LEU A 27 7.45 -3.35 3.71
CA LEU A 27 7.65 -4.60 2.96
C LEU A 27 9.13 -4.86 2.67
N ILE A 28 9.87 -3.85 2.20
CA ILE A 28 11.32 -3.98 1.93
C ILE A 28 12.08 -4.25 3.23
N TRP A 29 11.72 -3.56 4.31
CA TRP A 29 12.34 -3.79 5.61
C TRP A 29 12.10 -5.22 6.11
N LEU A 30 10.85 -5.71 6.02
CA LEU A 30 10.51 -7.09 6.38
C LEU A 30 11.24 -8.12 5.51
N GLN A 31 11.36 -7.89 4.20
CA GLN A 31 12.15 -8.77 3.33
C GLN A 31 13.61 -8.82 3.76
N GLY A 32 14.21 -7.68 4.12
CA GLY A 32 15.57 -7.62 4.65
C GLY A 32 15.72 -8.43 5.93
N LEU A 33 14.82 -8.21 6.90
CA LEU A 33 14.82 -8.96 8.16
C LEU A 33 14.69 -10.47 7.93
N LEU A 34 13.75 -10.90 7.09
CA LEU A 34 13.54 -12.31 6.79
C LEU A 34 14.76 -12.93 6.09
N THR A 35 15.43 -12.16 5.23
CA THR A 35 16.68 -12.59 4.57
C THR A 35 17.79 -12.80 5.59
N GLU A 36 17.97 -11.89 6.55
CA GLU A 36 18.95 -12.03 7.64
C GLU A 36 18.67 -13.26 8.52
N LEU A 37 17.39 -13.61 8.71
CA LEU A 37 16.97 -14.82 9.41
C LEU A 37 17.11 -16.11 8.57
N GLY A 38 17.59 -16.02 7.33
CA GLY A 38 17.83 -17.16 6.44
C GLY A 38 16.61 -17.61 5.64
N PHE A 39 15.53 -16.83 5.60
CA PHE A 39 14.36 -17.14 4.79
C PHE A 39 14.49 -16.57 3.37
N ILE A 40 14.37 -17.45 2.37
CA ILE A 40 14.31 -17.04 0.95
C ILE A 40 12.96 -16.36 0.71
N GLN A 41 13.00 -15.12 0.22
CA GLN A 41 11.81 -14.36 -0.13
C GLN A 41 11.50 -14.50 -1.62
N GLU A 42 10.23 -14.80 -1.94
CA GLU A 42 9.72 -14.69 -3.30
C GLU A 42 9.31 -13.23 -3.62
N LYS A 43 9.02 -12.97 -4.90
CA LYS A 43 8.55 -11.66 -5.36
C LYS A 43 7.27 -11.27 -4.64
N THR A 44 7.30 -10.20 -3.84
CA THR A 44 6.16 -9.81 -3.02
C THR A 44 5.14 -9.00 -3.82
N VAL A 45 3.86 -9.34 -3.61
CA VAL A 45 2.73 -8.64 -4.20
C VAL A 45 2.11 -7.72 -3.15
N LEU A 46 2.06 -6.42 -3.44
CA LEU A 46 1.28 -5.46 -2.67
C LEU A 46 -0.06 -5.23 -3.35
N HIS A 47 -1.13 -5.26 -2.56
CA HIS A 47 -2.50 -5.05 -3.03
C HIS A 47 -2.98 -3.64 -2.68
N SER A 48 -3.64 -2.98 -3.63
CA SER A 48 -4.36 -1.72 -3.40
C SER A 48 -5.74 -1.76 -4.03
N ASP A 49 -6.73 -1.17 -3.36
CA ASP A 49 -8.08 -1.00 -3.88
C ASP A 49 -8.28 0.34 -4.60
N SER A 50 -7.22 1.12 -4.80
CA SER A 50 -7.26 2.39 -5.53
C SER A 50 -6.73 2.25 -6.95
N GLN A 51 -7.62 2.25 -7.95
CA GLN A 51 -7.18 2.19 -9.35
C GLN A 51 -6.36 3.43 -9.74
N SER A 52 -6.74 4.60 -9.22
CA SER A 52 -6.02 5.84 -9.50
C SER A 52 -4.61 5.80 -8.91
N ALA A 53 -4.42 5.30 -7.68
CA ALA A 53 -3.08 5.14 -7.10
C ALA A 53 -2.23 4.12 -7.87
N ILE A 54 -2.82 2.99 -8.30
CA ILE A 54 -2.12 1.99 -9.12
C ILE A 54 -1.72 2.59 -10.48
N HIS A 55 -2.61 3.33 -11.10
CA HIS A 55 -2.34 4.00 -12.37
C HIS A 55 -1.23 5.03 -12.21
N LEU A 56 -1.26 5.85 -11.15
CA LEU A 56 -0.18 6.79 -10.82
C LEU A 56 1.15 6.08 -10.63
N ALA A 57 1.18 4.94 -9.94
CA ALA A 57 2.41 4.18 -9.72
C ALA A 57 3.04 3.66 -11.02
N LYS A 58 2.21 3.33 -12.02
CA LYS A 58 2.66 2.67 -13.26
C LYS A 58 2.90 3.62 -14.43
N ASN A 59 2.37 4.83 -14.41
CA ASN A 59 2.44 5.74 -15.56
C ASN A 59 3.52 6.79 -15.41
N SER A 60 4.38 6.88 -16.42
CA SER A 60 5.55 7.77 -16.48
C SER A 60 5.25 9.25 -16.69
N THR A 61 4.00 9.58 -17.03
CA THR A 61 3.59 10.89 -17.54
C THR A 61 3.10 11.84 -16.46
N PHE A 62 2.88 11.35 -15.23
CA PHE A 62 2.41 12.19 -14.13
C PHE A 62 3.57 13.00 -13.55
N HIS A 63 3.48 14.32 -13.67
CA HIS A 63 4.35 15.25 -12.97
C HIS A 63 3.57 15.80 -11.79
N SER A 64 4.02 15.51 -10.56
CA SER A 64 3.36 16.08 -9.39
C SER A 64 3.74 17.55 -9.23
N ARG A 65 2.88 18.30 -8.53
CA ARG A 65 3.09 19.73 -8.25
C ARG A 65 3.86 19.98 -6.96
N THR A 66 4.19 18.94 -6.19
CA THR A 66 4.87 19.08 -4.90
C THR A 66 6.00 18.06 -4.73
N LYS A 67 7.16 18.56 -4.29
CA LYS A 67 8.40 17.77 -4.17
C LYS A 67 8.24 16.46 -3.38
N HIS A 68 7.43 16.47 -2.32
CA HIS A 68 7.27 15.31 -1.47
C HIS A 68 6.51 14.17 -2.17
N ILE A 69 5.55 14.49 -3.05
CA ILE A 69 4.88 13.48 -3.89
C ILE A 69 5.81 13.03 -5.01
N ASP A 70 6.62 13.92 -5.59
CA ASP A 70 7.59 13.53 -6.63
C ASP A 70 8.58 12.48 -6.12
N LEU A 71 9.09 12.64 -4.89
CA LEU A 71 9.99 11.66 -4.28
C LEU A 71 9.31 10.30 -4.07
N ARG A 72 8.07 10.28 -3.58
CA ARG A 72 7.30 9.03 -3.43
C ARG A 72 7.05 8.37 -4.78
N TYR A 73 6.79 9.19 -5.80
CA TYR A 73 6.59 8.72 -7.16
C TYR A 73 7.81 8.01 -7.71
N HIS A 74 8.98 8.67 -7.65
CA HIS A 74 10.24 8.06 -8.09
C HIS A 74 10.56 6.77 -7.32
N PHE A 75 10.34 6.77 -6.00
CA PHE A 75 10.57 5.60 -5.16
C PHE A 75 9.69 4.41 -5.54
N ILE A 76 8.36 4.59 -5.62
CA ILE A 76 7.47 3.47 -5.99
C ILE A 76 7.78 2.97 -7.40
N ARG A 77 8.09 3.89 -8.31
CA ARG A 77 8.40 3.53 -9.68
C ARG A 77 9.67 2.69 -9.79
N SER A 78 10.75 3.06 -9.11
CA SER A 78 11.98 2.26 -9.13
C SER A 78 11.73 0.86 -8.59
N LEU A 79 10.93 0.70 -7.53
CA LEU A 79 10.58 -0.62 -6.99
C LEU A 79 9.79 -1.50 -7.98
N LEU A 80 8.95 -0.89 -8.82
CA LEU A 80 8.19 -1.61 -9.83
C LEU A 80 9.07 -1.97 -11.04
N GLU A 81 9.95 -1.06 -11.47
CA GLU A 81 10.88 -1.28 -12.59
C GLU A 81 11.96 -2.31 -12.25
N ASP A 82 12.50 -2.27 -11.02
CA ASP A 82 13.49 -3.22 -10.50
C ASP A 82 12.84 -4.56 -10.08
N GLU A 83 11.53 -4.71 -10.27
CA GLU A 83 10.75 -5.89 -9.92
C GLU A 83 10.79 -6.31 -8.43
N VAL A 84 11.27 -5.42 -7.55
CA VAL A 84 11.27 -5.60 -6.10
C VAL A 84 9.84 -5.76 -5.57
N LEU A 85 8.90 -5.05 -6.20
CA LEU A 85 7.48 -5.02 -5.82
C LEU A 85 6.59 -5.29 -7.02
N THR A 86 5.50 -6.04 -6.81
CA THR A 86 4.37 -6.06 -7.75
C THR A 86 3.14 -5.41 -7.15
N LEU A 87 2.65 -4.32 -7.75
CA LEU A 87 1.40 -3.67 -7.31
C LEU A 87 0.19 -4.20 -8.09
N ARG A 88 -0.75 -4.83 -7.37
CA ARG A 88 -1.98 -5.43 -7.93
C ARG A 88 -3.25 -4.82 -7.34
N LYS A 89 -4.29 -4.79 -8.16
CA LYS A 89 -5.63 -4.40 -7.74
C LYS A 89 -6.25 -5.46 -6.83
N ILE A 90 -6.90 -5.02 -5.76
CA ILE A 90 -7.91 -5.81 -5.03
C ILE A 90 -9.25 -5.06 -5.03
N LEU A 91 -10.36 -5.78 -4.86
CA LEU A 91 -11.66 -5.16 -4.62
C LEU A 91 -11.71 -4.59 -3.21
N GLY A 92 -12.22 -3.36 -3.03
CA GLY A 92 -12.36 -2.76 -1.69
C GLY A 92 -13.15 -3.66 -0.73
N SER A 93 -14.23 -4.29 -1.20
CA SER A 93 -14.99 -5.28 -0.42
C SER A 93 -14.16 -6.47 0.08
N LYS A 94 -13.04 -6.80 -0.58
CA LYS A 94 -12.10 -7.86 -0.21
C LYS A 94 -10.80 -7.35 0.42
N ASN A 95 -10.60 -6.03 0.52
CA ASN A 95 -9.38 -5.46 1.07
C ASN A 95 -9.37 -5.62 2.61
N PRO A 96 -8.44 -6.40 3.20
CA PRO A 96 -8.37 -6.55 4.65
C PRO A 96 -7.89 -5.25 5.33
N ALA A 97 -7.09 -4.43 4.66
CA ALA A 97 -6.55 -3.18 5.22
C ALA A 97 -7.65 -2.16 5.57
N ASP A 98 -8.85 -2.29 5.00
CA ASP A 98 -9.99 -1.41 5.31
C ASP A 98 -10.33 -1.39 6.80
N MET A 99 -10.13 -2.50 7.53
CA MET A 99 -10.45 -2.53 8.97
C MET A 99 -9.51 -1.64 9.81
N LEU A 100 -8.36 -1.27 9.27
CA LEU A 100 -7.35 -0.43 9.94
C LEU A 100 -7.43 1.03 9.51
N THR A 101 -8.10 1.33 8.40
CA THR A 101 -8.11 2.67 7.78
C THR A 101 -9.49 3.30 7.71
N LYS A 102 -10.56 2.51 7.84
CA LYS A 102 -11.95 2.95 7.68
C LYS A 102 -12.82 2.45 8.83
N VAL A 103 -13.92 3.15 9.08
CA VAL A 103 -15.01 2.60 9.90
C VAL A 103 -15.75 1.57 9.04
N VAL A 104 -15.77 0.31 9.49
CA VAL A 104 -16.36 -0.82 8.75
C VAL A 104 -17.48 -1.48 9.54
N THR A 105 -18.39 -2.17 8.86
CA THR A 105 -19.42 -2.98 9.52
C THR A 105 -18.80 -4.19 10.23
N THR A 106 -19.50 -4.76 11.21
CA THR A 106 -19.07 -5.97 11.92
C THR A 106 -18.81 -7.14 10.97
N GLU A 107 -19.62 -7.27 9.92
CA GLU A 107 -19.46 -8.30 8.89
C GLU A 107 -18.14 -8.13 8.11
N LYS A 108 -17.85 -6.90 7.68
CA LYS A 108 -16.61 -6.57 6.97
C LYS A 108 -15.40 -6.74 7.89
N LEU A 109 -15.51 -6.37 9.17
CA LEU A 109 -14.46 -6.61 10.16
C LEU A 109 -14.13 -8.11 10.27
N ARG A 110 -15.14 -8.98 10.43
CA ARG A 110 -14.96 -10.43 10.49
C ARG A 110 -14.29 -10.99 9.23
N LEU A 111 -14.72 -10.52 8.05
CA LEU A 111 -14.11 -10.90 6.77
C LEU A 111 -12.63 -10.51 6.73
N CYS A 112 -12.31 -9.27 7.12
CA CYS A 112 -10.95 -8.77 7.14
C CYS A 112 -10.07 -9.55 8.15
N SER A 113 -10.54 -9.79 9.38
CA SER A 113 -9.83 -10.58 10.39
C SER A 113 -9.52 -11.99 9.91
N THR A 114 -10.51 -12.68 9.34
CA THR A 114 -10.34 -14.02 8.79
C THR A 114 -9.31 -14.03 7.66
N SER A 115 -9.31 -13.01 6.80
CA SER A 115 -8.39 -12.91 5.66
C SER A 115 -6.92 -12.75 6.07
N ILE A 116 -6.65 -12.26 7.28
CA ILE A 116 -5.29 -12.10 7.83
C ILE A 116 -4.92 -13.18 8.87
N GLY A 117 -5.74 -14.24 8.99
CA GLY A 117 -5.47 -15.35 9.90
C GLY A 117 -5.76 -15.06 11.38
N LEU A 118 -6.42 -13.94 11.69
CA LEU A 118 -6.94 -13.69 13.03
C LEU A 118 -8.29 -14.41 13.17
N GLN A 119 -8.24 -15.63 13.71
CA GLN A 119 -9.41 -16.38 14.17
C GLN A 119 -9.46 -16.32 15.70
N GLU A 120 -10.67 -16.16 16.25
CA GLU A 120 -10.95 -16.47 17.68
C GLU A 120 -10.94 -17.98 17.90
#